data_AF-A0A2A2GVJ4-F1
#
_entry.id   AF-A0A2A2GVJ4-F1
#
_cell.length_a   1.000
_cell.length_b   1.000
_cell.length_c   1.000
_cell.angle_alpha   90.00
_cell.angle_beta   90.00
_cell.angle_gamma   90.00
#
_symmetry.space_group_name_H-M   'P 1'
#
loop_
_entity.id
_entity.type
_entity.pdbx_description
1 polymer ?
#
loop_
_entity_poly.entity_id
_entity_poly.type
_entity_poly.pdbx_seq_one_letter_code
_entity_poly.pdbx_strand_id
1 'polypeptide(L)' 'MAKAWRVGRLLSLELTEYVEMAGEMIRHTPKNIIYHRICANARRPTLLAPDWCANRWLGMNALYQYLCQYGGQGSAI' A
#
# COMPACT_ATOMS: atom_id res chain seq x y z
N MET A 1 18.49 4.06 -2.18
CA MET A 1 17.36 3.26 -2.72
C MET A 1 17.36 3.16 -4.25
N ALA A 2 17.23 4.27 -5.01
CA ALA A 2 17.18 4.23 -6.48
C ALA A 2 18.32 3.45 -7.17
N LYS A 3 19.58 3.63 -6.74
CA LYS A 3 20.73 2.89 -7.29
C LYS A 3 20.62 1.37 -7.07
N ALA A 4 20.15 0.95 -5.89
CA ALA A 4 20.00 -0.46 -5.53
C ALA A 4 18.85 -1.13 -6.31
N TRP A 5 17.74 -0.42 -6.49
CA TRP A 5 16.62 -0.86 -7.33
C TRP A 5 17.04 -1.06 -8.80
N ARG A 6 17.77 -0.09 -9.37
CA ARG A 6 18.26 -0.18 -10.77
C ARG A 6 19.16 -1.40 -11.04
N VAL A 7 19.83 -1.92 -10.01
CA VAL A 7 20.69 -3.11 -10.11
C VAL A 7 20.04 -4.37 -9.54
N GLY A 8 18.71 -4.38 -9.35
CA GLY A 8 17.94 -5.55 -8.92
C GLY A 8 18.16 -5.98 -7.47
N ARG A 9 18.86 -5.19 -6.64
CA ARG A 9 19.11 -5.49 -5.22
C ARG A 9 17.98 -5.04 -4.29
N LEU A 10 17.04 -4.25 -4.81
CA LEU A 10 15.83 -3.84 -4.11
C LEU A 10 14.65 -4.16 -5.01
N LEU A 11 13.82 -5.11 -4.60
CA LEU A 11 12.59 -5.46 -5.29
C LEU A 11 11.47 -4.50 -4.88
N SER A 12 10.56 -4.26 -5.80
CA SER A 12 9.33 -3.52 -5.55
C SER A 12 8.23 -4.46 -5.12
N LEU A 13 7.37 -4.02 -4.20
CA LEU A 13 6.20 -4.79 -3.80
C LEU A 13 5.15 -4.79 -4.92
N GLU A 14 4.61 -5.97 -5.20
CA GLU A 14 3.40 -6.10 -5.99
C GLU A 14 2.22 -5.46 -5.24
N LEU A 15 1.19 -5.04 -5.99
CA LEU A 15 0.03 -4.39 -5.40
C LEU A 15 -0.68 -5.31 -4.39
N THR A 16 -0.78 -6.60 -4.69
CA THR A 16 -1.43 -7.59 -3.83
C THR A 16 -0.69 -7.76 -2.51
N GLU A 17 0.64 -7.91 -2.56
CA GLU A 17 1.50 -8.00 -1.38
C GLU A 17 1.35 -6.76 -0.49
N TYR A 18 1.36 -5.57 -1.11
CA TYR A 18 1.15 -4.31 -0.40
C TYR A 18 -0.22 -4.26 0.29
N VAL A 19 -1.29 -4.65 -0.42
CA VAL A 19 -2.66 -4.59 0.08
C VAL A 19 -2.86 -5.56 1.24
N GLU A 20 -2.34 -6.78 1.15
CA GLU A 20 -2.39 -7.76 2.23
C GLU A 20 -1.68 -7.25 3.47
N MET A 21 -0.43 -6.79 3.33
CA MET A 21 0.35 -6.29 4.46
C MET A 21 -0.28 -5.03 5.09
N ALA A 22 -0.66 -4.04 4.27
CA ALA A 22 -1.25 -2.81 4.75
C ALA A 22 -2.64 -3.04 5.38
N GLY A 23 -3.46 -3.89 4.76
CA GLY A 23 -4.76 -4.28 5.27
C GLY A 23 -4.66 -4.92 6.65
N GLU A 24 -3.76 -5.89 6.82
CA GLU A 24 -3.56 -6.55 8.11
C GLU A 24 -3.07 -5.59 9.19
N MET A 25 -2.13 -4.68 8.87
CA MET A 25 -1.70 -3.65 9.82
C MET A 25 -2.85 -2.74 10.25
N ILE A 26 -3.70 -2.32 9.32
CA ILE A 26 -4.86 -1.45 9.63
C ILE A 26 -5.86 -2.21 10.51
N ARG A 27 -6.16 -3.47 10.19
CA ARG A 27 -7.11 -4.29 10.94
C ARG A 27 -6.69 -4.51 12.40
N HIS A 28 -5.39 -4.62 12.66
CA HIS A 28 -4.82 -4.77 14.00
C HIS A 28 -4.51 -3.44 14.70
N THR A 29 -4.92 -2.30 14.14
CA THR A 29 -4.69 -0.98 14.73
C THR A 29 -5.93 -0.43 15.43
N PRO A 30 -5.86 -0.03 16.72
CA PRO A 30 -7.00 0.51 17.44
C PRO A 30 -7.66 1.71 16.75
N LYS A 31 -8.99 1.84 16.86
CA LYS A 31 -9.77 2.89 16.17
C LYS A 31 -9.43 4.33 16.60
N ASN A 32 -8.78 4.51 17.75
CA ASN A 32 -8.33 5.83 18.23
C ASN A 32 -7.02 6.29 17.57
N ILE A 33 -6.37 5.46 16.73
CA ILE A 33 -5.17 5.83 15.98
C ILE A 33 -5.57 6.28 14.57
N ILE A 34 -5.02 7.41 14.11
CA ILE A 34 -5.37 7.99 12.81
C ILE A 34 -4.25 7.75 11.79
N TYR A 35 -4.54 6.98 10.74
CA TYR A 35 -3.68 6.91 9.57
C TYR A 35 -3.85 8.16 8.71
N HIS A 36 -2.77 8.94 8.56
CA HIS A 36 -2.79 10.15 7.75
C HIS A 36 -2.69 9.84 6.26
N ARG A 37 -1.93 8.79 5.90
CA ARG A 37 -1.78 8.28 4.54
C ARG A 37 -1.55 6.79 4.56
N ILE A 38 -2.25 6.09 3.66
CA ILE A 38 -2.16 4.63 3.51
C ILE A 38 -1.81 4.20 2.09
N CYS A 39 -1.57 5.14 1.17
CA CYS A 39 -1.14 4.89 -0.21
C CYS A 39 -0.29 6.05 -0.73
N ALA A 40 0.66 5.71 -1.62
CA ALA A 40 1.47 6.66 -2.36
C ALA A 40 0.99 6.80 -3.81
N ASN A 41 1.33 7.93 -4.43
CA ASN A 41 1.12 8.18 -5.84
C ASN A 41 2.28 9.03 -6.38
N ALA A 42 2.76 8.73 -7.59
CA ALA A 42 3.81 9.50 -8.25
C ALA A 42 3.60 9.50 -9.76
N ARG A 43 4.05 10.55 -10.45
CA ARG A 43 3.94 10.65 -11.90
C ARG A 43 5.03 9.80 -12.56
N ARG A 44 4.75 9.20 -13.72
CA ARG A 44 5.69 8.33 -14.46
C ARG A 44 7.10 8.89 -14.69
N PRO A 45 7.35 10.18 -15.00
CA PRO A 45 8.73 10.64 -15.20
C PRO A 45 9.57 10.63 -13.91
N THR A 46 8.95 10.57 -12.73
CA THR A 46 9.65 10.53 -11.44
C THR A 46 9.48 9.22 -10.69
N LEU A 47 8.47 8.41 -11.06
CA LEU A 47 8.23 7.10 -10.46
C LEU A 47 9.28 6.10 -10.96
N LEU A 48 10.01 5.51 -10.00
CA LEU A 48 10.92 4.40 -10.27
C LEU A 48 10.23 3.05 -10.06
N ALA A 49 9.57 2.90 -8.90
CA ALA A 49 8.78 1.73 -8.53
C ALA A 49 7.97 2.03 -7.25
N PRO A 50 6.97 1.21 -6.87
CA PRO A 50 6.31 0.22 -7.72
C PRO A 50 5.41 0.89 -8.77
N ASP A 51 5.22 0.24 -9.92
CA ASP A 51 4.53 0.82 -11.08
C ASP A 51 3.06 1.19 -10.82
N TRP A 52 2.40 0.46 -9.93
CA TRP A 52 1.01 0.72 -9.56
C TRP A 52 0.81 2.09 -8.89
N CYS A 53 1.87 2.71 -8.34
CA CYS A 53 1.84 4.09 -7.83
C CYS A 53 1.59 5.15 -8.92
N ALA A 54 1.72 4.80 -10.20
CA ALA A 54 1.39 5.70 -11.30
C ALA A 54 -0.11 6.03 -11.35
N ASN A 55 -0.95 5.14 -10.82
CA ASN A 55 -2.40 5.33 -10.72
C ASN A 55 -2.78 5.60 -9.26
N ARG A 56 -3.19 6.85 -8.98
CA ARG A 56 -3.61 7.30 -7.65
C ARG A 56 -4.69 6.42 -7.00
N TRP A 57 -5.59 5.86 -7.81
CA TRP A 57 -6.78 5.16 -7.31
C TRP A 57 -6.55 3.67 -7.10
N LEU A 58 -5.57 3.08 -7.79
CA LEU A 58 -5.39 1.64 -7.82
C LEU A 58 -5.11 1.07 -6.42
N GLY A 59 -4.13 1.63 -5.70
CA GLY A 59 -3.82 1.22 -4.33
C GLY A 59 -4.96 1.48 -3.33
N MET A 60 -5.58 2.66 -3.41
CA MET A 60 -6.69 3.04 -2.52
C MET A 60 -7.90 2.13 -2.68
N ASN A 61 -8.29 1.83 -3.92
CA ASN A 61 -9.45 0.99 -4.19
C ASN A 61 -9.18 -0.47 -3.80
N ALA A 62 -7.99 -1.00 -4.09
CA ALA A 62 -7.64 -2.36 -3.71
C ALA A 62 -7.65 -2.54 -2.19
N LEU A 63 -7.08 -1.59 -1.45
CA LEU A 63 -7.09 -1.62 0.01
C LEU A 63 -8.49 -1.43 0.59
N TYR A 64 -9.32 -0.58 -0.02
CA TYR A 64 -10.73 -0.45 0.35
C TYR A 64 -11.48 -1.78 0.21
N GLN A 65 -11.33 -2.46 -0.93
CA GLN A 65 -11.98 -3.77 -1.17
C GLN A 65 -11.51 -4.82 -0.16
N TYR A 66 -10.22 -4.85 0.14
CA TYR A 66 -9.66 -5.72 1.17
C TYR A 66 -10.33 -5.49 2.54
N LEU A 67 -10.43 -4.22 2.98
CA LEU A 67 -11.05 -3.89 4.26
C LEU A 67 -12.56 -4.14 4.27
N CYS A 68 -13.24 -4.01 3.14
CA CYS A 68 -14.64 -4.42 3.01
C CYS A 68 -14.81 -5.94 3.17
N GLN A 69 -13.90 -6.72 2.61
CA GLN A 69 -13.96 -8.17 2.64
C GLN A 69 -13.57 -8.75 4.01
N TYR A 70 -12.52 -8.22 4.63
CA TYR A 70 -11.91 -8.81 5.83
C TYR A 70 -12.18 -8.02 7.12
N GLY A 71 -12.78 -6.83 7.00
CA GLY A 71 -13.09 -5.93 8.11
C GLY A 71 -12.17 -4.71 8.18
N GLY A 72 -12.72 -3.61 8.70
CA GLY A 72 -12.01 -2.33 8.82
C GLY A 72 -11.02 -2.26 9.99
N GLN A 73 -10.56 -1.05 10.30
CA GLN A 73 -9.60 -0.80 11.38
C GLN A 73 -10.12 -1.28 12.75
N GLY A 74 -9.25 -1.98 13.48
CA GLY A 74 -9.54 -2.56 14.79
C GLY A 74 -10.48 -3.77 14.76
N SER A 75 -10.75 -4.35 13.58
CA SER A 75 -11.60 -5.54 13.44
C SER A 75 -10.90 -6.85 13.84
N ALA A 76 -9.57 -6.85 13.94
CA ALA A 76 -8.75 -8.00 14.25
C ALA A 76 -7.97 -7.87 15.58
N ILE A 77 -8.45 -7.01 16.50
CA ILE A 77 -7.88 -6.80 17.84
C ILE A 77 -8.68 -7.56 18.87
#